data_AF-A0A0S9RWF1-F1
#
_entry.id   AF-A0A0S9RWF1-F1
#
_cell.length_a   1.000
_cell.length_b   1.000
_cell.length_c   1.000
_cell.angle_alpha   90.00
_cell.angle_beta   90.00
_cell.angle_gamma   90.00
#
_symmetry.space_group_name_H-M   'P 1'
#
loop_
_entity.id
_entity.type
_entity.pdbx_description
1 polymer ?
#
loop_
_entity_poly.entity_id
_entity_poly.type
_entity_poly.pdbx_seq_one_letter_code
_entity_poly.pdbx_strand_id
1 'polypeptide(L)'
;MTGLYEVAIGRLFETVPGGDEAKRRFAADVRQLLEVTRERQPDGPAVQTYEALLRRLGAAPPDAAGGLGVVPTPEQGLPPSGSGA
;
A
#
# COMPACT_ATOMS: atom_id res chain seq x y z
N MET A 1 -0.83 13.18 7.30
CA MET A 1 0.61 12.89 7.08
C MET A 1 0.79 11.39 6.96
N THR A 2 0.61 10.85 5.76
CA THR A 2 1.05 9.49 5.40
C THR A 2 2.56 9.47 5.57
N GLY A 3 3.05 8.69 6.53
CA GLY A 3 4.37 8.87 7.13
C GLY A 3 5.50 8.41 6.21
N LEU A 4 6.66 9.04 6.27
CA LEU A 4 7.91 8.64 5.59
C LEU A 4 8.16 7.12 5.60
N TYR A 5 7.77 6.45 6.68
CA TYR A 5 7.85 4.99 6.84
C TYR A 5 7.00 4.19 5.85
N GLU A 6 5.83 4.68 5.45
CA GLU A 6 4.96 4.01 4.48
C GLU A 6 5.58 4.05 3.07
N VAL A 7 6.22 5.18 2.73
CA VAL A 7 6.98 5.32 1.48
C VAL A 7 8.24 4.46 1.51
N ALA A 8 8.95 4.43 2.64
CA ALA A 8 10.17 3.64 2.79
C ALA A 8 9.91 2.13 2.61
N ILE A 9 8.81 1.59 3.15
CA ILE A 9 8.47 0.16 3.01
C ILE A 9 8.13 -0.19 1.56
N GLY A 10 7.40 0.68 0.84
CA GLY A 10 7.09 0.47 -0.57
C GLY A 10 8.32 0.49 -1.47
N ARG A 11 9.29 1.38 -1.16
CA ARG A 11 10.53 1.58 -1.93
C ARG A 11 11.69 0.67 -1.51
N LEU A 12 11.59 -0.03 -0.37
CA LEU A 12 12.70 -0.82 0.24
C LEU A 12 13.33 -1.82 -0.74
N PHE A 13 12.50 -2.42 -1.57
CA PHE A 13 12.93 -3.42 -2.54
C PHE A 13 13.33 -2.81 -3.88
N GLU A 14 12.81 -1.64 -4.24
CA GLU A 14 12.98 -1.06 -5.57
C GLU A 14 14.40 -0.55 -5.84
N THR A 15 15.16 -0.26 -4.77
CA THR A 15 16.52 0.27 -4.87
C THR A 15 17.60 -0.81 -4.98
N VAL A 16 17.23 -2.10 -5.01
CA VAL A 16 18.16 -3.23 -4.91
C VAL A 16 18.01 -4.18 -6.10
N PRO A 17 19.11 -4.61 -6.76
CA PRO A 17 19.05 -5.66 -7.77
C PRO A 17 18.40 -6.94 -7.21
N GLY A 18 17.39 -7.47 -7.91
CA GLY A 18 16.60 -8.63 -7.45
C GLY A 18 15.54 -8.31 -6.40
N GLY A 19 15.30 -7.03 -6.12
CA GLY A 19 14.34 -6.57 -5.12
C GLY A 19 12.91 -7.06 -5.34
N ASP A 20 12.43 -7.14 -6.58
CA ASP A 20 11.09 -7.65 -6.87
C ASP A 20 10.90 -9.11 -6.42
N GLU A 21 11.93 -9.93 -6.58
CA GLU A 21 11.89 -11.33 -6.13
C GLU A 21 11.97 -11.41 -4.60
N ALA A 22 12.82 -10.58 -3.98
CA ALA A 22 12.87 -10.47 -2.52
C ALA A 22 11.52 -9.99 -1.94
N LYS A 23 10.86 -9.03 -2.60
CA LYS A 23 9.53 -8.54 -2.24
C LYS A 23 8.47 -9.63 -2.33
N ARG A 24 8.51 -10.46 -3.39
CA ARG A 24 7.60 -11.61 -3.54
C ARG A 24 7.77 -12.63 -2.43
N ARG A 25 9.02 -12.99 -2.09
CA ARG A 25 9.32 -13.95 -1.01
C ARG A 25 8.88 -13.40 0.35
N PHE A 26 9.24 -12.15 0.64
CA PHE A 26 8.81 -11.49 1.87
C PHE A 26 7.28 -11.43 2.00
N ALA A 27 6.57 -11.09 0.93
CA ALA A 27 5.11 -11.10 0.95
C ALA A 27 4.52 -12.50 1.19
N ALA A 28 5.15 -13.55 0.67
CA ALA A 28 4.74 -14.94 0.94
C ALA A 28 4.94 -15.31 2.41
N ASP A 29 6.09 -14.96 2.99
CA ASP A 29 6.39 -15.20 4.41
C ASP A 29 5.39 -14.48 5.33
N VAL A 30 5.06 -13.22 5.02
CA VAL A 30 4.08 -12.43 5.78
C VAL A 30 2.67 -13.02 5.67
N ARG A 31 2.28 -13.56 4.50
CA ARG A 31 0.98 -14.26 4.35
C ARG A 31 0.92 -15.52 5.20
N GLN A 32 1.99 -16.32 5.22
CA GLN A 32 2.04 -17.51 6.07
C GLN A 32 1.94 -17.13 7.55
N LEU A 33 2.64 -16.08 7.96
CA LEU A 33 2.57 -15.57 9.33
C LEU A 33 1.16 -15.06 9.68
N LEU A 34 0.48 -14.39 8.74
CA LEU A 34 -0.90 -13.92 8.91
C LEU A 34 -1.87 -15.09 9.15
N GLU A 35 -1.78 -16.17 8.37
CA GLU A 35 -2.63 -17.35 8.54
C GLU A 35 -2.44 -17.98 9.93
N VAL A 36 -1.18 -18.22 10.33
CA VAL A 36 -0.87 -18.74 11.68
C VAL A 36 -1.34 -17.79 12.78
N THR A 37 -1.28 -16.48 12.54
CA THR A 37 -1.75 -15.47 13.50
C THR A 37 -3.27 -15.48 13.62
N ARG A 38 -4.00 -15.59 12.51
CA ARG A 38 -5.48 -15.66 12.51
C ARG A 38 -6.00 -16.88 13.24
N GLU A 39 -5.34 -18.03 13.11
CA GLU A 39 -5.69 -19.24 13.85
C GLU A 39 -5.61 -19.06 15.37
N ARG A 40 -4.67 -18.24 15.83
CA ARG A 40 -4.42 -18.01 17.27
C ARG A 40 -5.17 -16.80 17.82
N GLN A 41 -5.33 -15.77 17.00
CA GLN A 41 -5.84 -14.45 17.37
C GLN A 41 -6.59 -13.82 16.18
N PRO A 42 -7.80 -14.30 15.85
CA PRO A 42 -8.50 -13.93 14.63
C PRO A 42 -8.74 -12.42 14.49
N ASP A 43 -9.03 -11.73 15.59
CA ASP A 43 -9.27 -10.27 15.63
C ASP A 43 -8.15 -9.51 16.36
N GLY A 44 -6.97 -10.13 16.49
CA GLY A 44 -5.83 -9.53 17.17
C GLY A 44 -5.26 -8.32 16.42
N PRO A 45 -4.65 -7.34 17.11
CA PRO A 45 -4.01 -6.19 16.47
C PRO A 45 -2.88 -6.59 15.50
N ALA A 46 -2.29 -7.78 15.69
CA ALA A 46 -1.28 -8.35 14.80
C ALA A 46 -1.84 -8.68 13.40
N VAL A 47 -3.08 -9.20 13.31
CA VAL A 47 -3.75 -9.51 12.03
C VAL A 47 -3.89 -8.24 11.19
N GLN A 48 -4.43 -7.18 11.80
CA GLN A 48 -4.59 -5.87 11.15
C GLN A 48 -3.25 -5.29 10.67
N THR A 49 -2.19 -5.49 11.46
CA THR A 49 -0.83 -5.04 11.13
C THR A 49 -0.29 -5.74 9.89
N TYR A 50 -0.40 -7.08 9.82
CA TYR A 50 0.10 -7.85 8.68
C TYR A 50 -0.73 -7.61 7.41
N GLU A 51 -2.04 -7.43 7.52
CA GLU A 51 -2.89 -7.05 6.39
C GLU A 51 -2.55 -5.66 5.84
N ALA A 52 -2.31 -4.68 6.72
CA ALA A 52 -1.87 -3.34 6.31
C ALA A 52 -0.49 -3.39 5.63
N LEU A 53 0.43 -4.23 6.14
CA LEU A 53 1.74 -4.43 5.53
C LEU A 53 1.62 -5.03 4.12
N LEU A 54 0.82 -6.08 3.93
CA LEU A 54 0.60 -6.71 2.62
C LEU A 54 -0.03 -5.73 1.62
N ARG A 55 -0.98 -4.89 2.05
CA ARG A 55 -1.54 -3.81 1.21
C ARG A 55 -0.48 -2.80 0.78
N ARG A 56 0.37 -2.34 1.70
CA ARG A 56 1.46 -1.39 1.39
C ARG A 56 2.50 -1.99 0.43
N LEU A 57 2.71 -3.30 0.48
CA LEU A 57 3.57 -4.00 -0.48
C LEU A 57 2.90 -4.20 -1.85
N GLY A 58 1.61 -3.90 -2.02
CA GLY A 58 0.86 -4.24 -3.23
C GLY A 58 0.63 -5.75 -3.38
N ALA A 59 0.72 -6.50 -2.28
CA ALA A 59 0.56 -7.95 -2.22
C ALA A 59 -0.76 -8.37 -1.53
N ALA A 60 -1.72 -7.46 -1.40
CA ALA A 60 -3.05 -7.80 -0.93
C ALA A 60 -3.85 -8.56 -2.01
N PRO A 61 -4.73 -9.51 -1.62
CA PRO A 61 -5.64 -10.15 -2.56
C PRO A 61 -6.53 -9.10 -3.25
N PRO A 62 -6.96 -9.33 -4.50
CA PRO A 62 -7.72 -8.35 -5.30
C PRO A 62 -9.05 -7.92 -4.67
N ASP A 63 -9.58 -8.69 -3.71
CA ASP A 63 -10.80 -8.39 -2.95
C ASP A 63 -10.58 -7.39 -1.80
N ALA A 64 -9.33 -7.05 -1.48
CA ALA A 64 -9.02 -5.99 -0.51
C ALA A 64 -9.26 -4.64 -1.18
N ALA A 65 -10.50 -4.17 -1.14
CA ALA A 65 -10.89 -2.80 -1.49
C ALA A 65 -9.98 -1.80 -0.76
N GLY A 66 -8.97 -1.32 -1.50
CA GLY A 66 -7.85 -0.58 -0.95
C GLY A 66 -6.65 -0.58 -1.90
N GLY A 67 -6.91 -0.72 -3.21
CA GLY A 67 -5.98 -0.19 -4.19
C GLY A 67 -5.90 1.30 -3.96
N LEU A 68 -4.69 1.86 -3.95
CA LEU A 68 -4.48 3.28 -4.08
C LEU A 68 -5.09 3.69 -5.42
N GLY A 69 -6.38 4.01 -5.40
CA GLY A 69 -7.05 4.69 -6.48
C GLY A 69 -6.28 5.98 -6.67
N VAL A 70 -5.58 6.06 -7.79
CA VAL A 70 -5.08 7.31 -8.31
C VAL A 70 -6.31 8.22 -8.35
N VAL A 71 -6.38 9.20 -7.45
CA VAL A 71 -7.41 10.23 -7.53
C VAL A 71 -7.09 10.96 -8.83
N PRO A 72 -7.96 10.91 -9.87
CA PRO A 72 -7.75 11.78 -11.01
C PRO A 72 -7.82 13.20 -10.48
N THR A 73 -6.75 13.95 -10.68
CA THR A 73 -6.73 15.40 -10.43
C THR A 73 -7.96 15.99 -11.11
N PRO A 74 -8.88 16.67 -10.39
CA PRO A 74 -9.92 17.42 -11.07
C PRO A 74 -9.22 18.51 -11.87
N GLU A 75 -9.41 18.50 -13.19
CA GLU A 75 -9.05 19.59 -14.09
C GLU A 75 -9.88 20.82 -13.67
N GLN A 76 -9.41 21.55 -12.67
CA GLN A 76 -9.97 22.84 -12.29
C GLN A 76 -9.67 23.84 -13.40
N GLY A 77 -10.66 23.99 -14.28
CA GLY A 77 -11.18 25.26 -14.79
C GLY A 77 -10.16 26.20 -15.44
N LEU A 78 -10.32 26.40 -16.75
CA LEU A 78 -9.75 27.53 -17.50
C LEU A 78 -9.82 28.85 -16.71
N PRO A 79 -8.81 29.73 -16.82
CA PRO A 79 -8.89 31.06 -16.24
C PRO A 79 -10.07 31.84 -16.88
N PRO A 80 -10.92 32.53 -16.12
CA PRO A 80 -11.92 33.39 -16.71
C PRO A 80 -11.23 34.56 -17.41
N SER A 81 -11.42 34.64 -18.74
CA SER A 81 -11.25 35.87 -19.49
C SER A 81 -12.18 36.93 -18.90
N GLY A 82 -11.62 38.00 -18.35
CA GLY A 82 -12.39 39.11 -17.77
C GLY A 82 -11.58 40.40 -17.74
N SER A 83 -11.81 41.24 -18.74
CA SER A 83 -11.34 42.63 -18.84
C SER A 83 -12.07 43.53 -17.85
N GLY A 84 -11.38 44.52 -17.27
CA GLY A 84 -12.04 45.60 -16.52
C GLY A 84 -11.11 46.40 -15.61
N ALA A 85 -10.45 47.42 -16.16
CA ALA A 85 -10.06 48.65 -15.48
C ALA A 85 -10.03 49.79 -16.51
#